data_AF-A0A9W8XDP1-F1
#
_entry.id   AF-A0A9W8XDP1-F1
#
_cell.length_a   1.000
_cell.length_b   1.000
_cell.length_c   1.000
_cell.angle_alpha   90.00
_cell.angle_beta   90.00
_cell.angle_gamma   90.00
#
_symmetry.space_group_name_H-M   'P 1'
#
loop_
_entity.id
_entity.type
_entity.pdbx_description
1 polymer ?
#
loop_
_entity_poly.entity_id
_entity_poly.type
_entity_poly.pdbx_seq_one_letter_code
_entity_poly.pdbx_strand_id
1 'polypeptide(L)'
;MNRVVLFAATNLDTDGNTWTDRGKPEKVVAARMTALAKAATAAIRASEDTSAVNGEPRAAHVTGESFFVPQLQDFDFVIHIASKYSHARRKKRHDEPKFKNIEIQQVISQNNSTQLARLFAEDVQSIYGDAILWFWDNEDMSNVAGLWNPAVTAQRTFKVKPGWNSVPVKRKVGERREDKGVDIMVNKEAAYNEMKRLGEELVSEIDINR
;
A
#
# COMPACT_ATOMS: atom_id res chain seq x y z
N MET A 1 8.19 20.95 5.39
CA MET A 1 8.83 19.66 5.74
C MET A 1 8.39 18.60 4.71
N ASN A 2 8.75 18.79 3.43
CA ASN A 2 8.40 17.86 2.35
C ASN A 2 9.61 17.03 1.90
N ARG A 3 10.83 17.41 2.33
CA ARG A 3 12.09 16.77 1.95
C ARG A 3 12.58 15.74 2.98
N VAL A 4 12.49 16.06 4.27
CA VAL A 4 12.88 15.18 5.38
C VAL A 4 11.75 15.20 6.40
N VAL A 5 11.28 14.03 6.82
CA VAL A 5 10.16 13.89 7.79
C VAL A 5 10.62 13.26 9.11
N LEU A 6 11.67 12.45 9.07
CA LEU A 6 12.30 11.81 10.22
C LEU A 6 13.75 12.27 10.29
N PHE A 7 14.21 12.66 11.47
CA PHE A 7 15.59 13.03 11.73
C PHE A 7 16.16 12.07 12.76
N ALA A 8 17.19 11.32 12.39
CA ALA A 8 17.79 10.29 13.22
C ALA A 8 19.32 10.42 13.17
N ALA A 9 19.85 11.36 13.96
CA ALA A 9 21.28 11.59 14.06
C ALA A 9 21.95 10.60 15.03
N THR A 10 23.15 10.17 14.67
CA THR A 10 24.02 9.34 15.49
C THR A 10 25.45 9.91 15.45
N ASN A 11 26.37 9.35 16.23
CA ASN A 11 27.80 9.69 16.11
C ASN A 11 28.39 9.32 14.73
N LEU A 12 27.78 8.37 14.01
CA LEU A 12 28.17 7.96 12.66
C LEU A 12 27.50 8.79 11.56
N ASP A 13 26.34 9.40 11.85
CA ASP A 13 25.58 10.26 10.95
C ASP A 13 25.17 11.54 11.69
N THR A 14 26.03 12.56 11.60
CA THR A 14 25.81 13.87 12.24
C THR A 14 24.69 14.66 11.58
N ASP A 15 24.44 14.42 10.30
CA ASP A 15 23.44 15.13 9.52
C ASP A 15 22.04 14.56 9.76
N GLY A 16 21.94 13.31 10.24
CA GLY A 16 20.71 12.67 10.70
C GLY A 16 19.62 12.52 9.64
N ASN A 17 19.98 12.71 8.37
CA ASN A 17 19.10 12.67 7.22
C ASN A 17 19.57 11.68 6.15
N THR A 18 20.67 10.95 6.38
CA THR A 18 21.28 10.04 5.38
C THR A 18 20.27 9.03 4.84
N TRP A 19 19.38 8.53 5.72
CA TRP A 19 18.38 7.52 5.38
C TRP A 19 16.97 8.08 5.13
N THR A 20 16.78 9.39 5.31
CA THR A 20 15.45 10.03 5.30
C THR A 20 15.34 11.20 4.32
N ASP A 21 16.41 11.49 3.56
CA ASP A 21 16.42 12.52 2.52
C ASP A 21 15.56 12.13 1.30
N ARG A 22 15.26 13.12 0.47
CA ARG A 22 14.47 13.01 -0.77
C ARG A 22 13.03 12.51 -0.56
N GLY A 23 12.46 12.79 0.61
CA GLY A 23 11.07 12.47 0.93
C GLY A 23 10.81 10.97 1.05
N LYS A 24 11.83 10.18 1.42
CA LYS A 24 11.70 8.75 1.71
C LYS A 24 11.94 8.53 3.20
N PRO A 25 10.94 8.16 4.02
CA PRO A 25 9.55 7.93 3.65
C PRO A 25 8.79 9.24 3.37
N GLU A 26 7.72 9.13 2.60
CA GLU A 26 6.87 10.28 2.31
C GLU A 26 6.15 10.77 3.58
N LYS A 27 5.76 12.04 3.56
CA LYS A 27 5.08 12.67 4.70
C LYS A 27 3.82 11.93 5.13
N VAL A 28 3.01 11.45 4.18
CA VAL A 28 1.79 10.69 4.46
C VAL A 28 2.09 9.33 5.11
N VAL A 29 3.18 8.68 4.69
CA VAL A 29 3.63 7.40 5.25
C VAL A 29 4.11 7.59 6.68
N ALA A 30 4.98 8.59 6.93
CA ALA A 30 5.46 8.89 8.27
C ALA A 30 4.34 9.30 9.23
N ALA A 31 3.35 10.06 8.74
CA ALA A 31 2.16 10.41 9.52
C ALA A 31 1.35 9.15 9.90
N ARG A 32 1.16 8.21 8.96
CA ARG A 32 0.46 6.95 9.22
C ARG A 32 1.23 6.05 10.18
N MET A 33 2.56 5.94 10.03
CA MET A 33 3.41 5.22 10.99
C MET A 33 3.22 5.77 12.42
N THR A 34 3.20 7.09 12.57
CA THR A 34 2.98 7.74 13.86
C THR A 34 1.57 7.48 14.40
N ALA A 35 0.55 7.51 13.54
CA ALA A 35 -0.83 7.23 13.92
C ALA A 35 -1.02 5.78 14.39
N LEU A 36 -0.44 4.81 13.66
CA LEU A 36 -0.46 3.40 14.02
C LEU A 36 0.28 3.15 15.35
N ALA A 37 1.44 3.77 15.56
CA ALA A 37 2.17 3.65 16.83
C ALA A 37 1.35 4.20 18.01
N LYS A 38 0.68 5.34 17.82
CA LYS A 38 -0.24 5.91 18.83
C LYS A 38 -1.44 4.99 19.09
N ALA A 39 -2.06 4.46 18.05
CA ALA A 39 -3.18 3.53 18.16
C ALA A 39 -2.78 2.24 18.90
N ALA A 40 -1.61 1.68 18.59
CA ALA A 40 -1.08 0.51 19.28
C ALA A 40 -0.83 0.78 20.76
N THR A 41 -0.18 1.91 21.08
CA THR A 41 0.09 2.31 22.47
C THR A 41 -1.22 2.56 23.24
N ALA A 42 -2.22 3.17 22.60
CA ALA A 42 -3.53 3.40 23.20
C ALA A 42 -4.28 2.08 23.46
N ALA A 43 -4.22 1.13 22.54
CA ALA A 43 -4.84 -0.19 22.70
C ALA A 43 -4.24 -0.98 23.87
N ILE A 44 -2.91 -0.96 24.04
CA ILE A 44 -2.21 -1.60 25.16
C ILE A 44 -2.64 -0.97 26.50
N ARG A 45 -2.62 0.36 26.59
CA ARG A 45 -3.03 1.06 27.82
C ARG A 45 -4.48 0.80 28.18
N ALA A 46 -5.39 0.82 27.19
CA ALA A 46 -6.80 0.55 27.42
C ALA A 46 -7.04 -0.89 27.95
N SER A 47 -6.23 -1.87 27.50
CA SER A 47 -6.30 -3.24 28.00
C SER A 47 -5.74 -3.41 29.42
N GLU A 48 -4.72 -2.62 29.78
CA GLU A 48 -4.14 -2.62 31.13
C GLU A 48 -5.07 -1.96 32.14
N ASP A 49 -5.63 -0.79 31.80
CA ASP A 49 -6.56 -0.04 32.66
C ASP A 49 -7.86 -0.81 32.96
N THR A 50 -8.39 -1.55 31.97
CA THR A 50 -9.60 -2.37 32.16
C THR A 50 -9.35 -3.62 32.99
N SER A 51 -8.12 -4.13 33.00
CA SER A 51 -7.73 -5.26 33.84
C SER A 51 -7.48 -4.87 35.31
N ALA A 52 -7.18 -3.60 35.58
CA ALA A 52 -6.87 -3.11 36.93
C ALA A 52 -8.10 -2.69 37.76
N VAL A 53 -9.21 -2.32 37.12
CA VAL A 53 -10.34 -1.67 37.81
C VAL A 53 -11.47 -2.64 38.19
N ASN A 54 -11.66 -3.74 37.47
CA ASN A 54 -12.67 -4.74 37.80
C ASN A 54 -12.13 -6.12 37.46
N GLY A 55 -12.00 -7.01 38.45
CA GLY A 55 -11.52 -8.40 38.30
C GLY A 55 -12.43 -9.32 37.46
N GLU A 56 -13.15 -8.77 36.49
CA GLU A 56 -14.05 -9.44 35.57
C GLU A 56 -13.48 -9.31 34.14
N PRO A 57 -13.20 -10.43 33.43
CA PRO A 57 -12.55 -10.39 32.12
C PRO A 57 -13.57 -10.02 31.05
N ARG A 58 -13.74 -8.73 30.75
CA ARG A 58 -14.74 -8.30 29.75
C ARG A 58 -14.30 -7.29 28.71
N ALA A 59 -13.02 -6.92 28.65
CA ALA A 59 -12.45 -6.22 27.51
C ALA A 59 -11.72 -7.21 26.59
N ALA A 60 -11.96 -7.10 25.28
CA ALA A 60 -11.30 -7.94 24.28
C ALA A 60 -9.78 -7.89 24.50
N HIS A 61 -9.21 -9.00 24.98
CA HIS A 61 -7.77 -9.11 25.21
C HIS A 61 -7.08 -8.92 23.85
N VAL A 62 -6.41 -7.77 23.68
CA VAL A 62 -5.66 -7.49 22.46
C VAL A 62 -4.51 -8.49 22.41
N THR A 63 -4.59 -9.46 21.51
CA THR A 63 -3.52 -10.44 21.33
C THR A 63 -2.37 -9.77 20.57
N GLY A 64 -1.13 -10.16 20.86
CA GLY A 64 0.05 -9.62 20.17
C GLY A 64 -0.05 -9.75 18.65
N GLU A 65 -0.71 -10.80 18.15
CA GLU A 65 -0.95 -11.07 16.74
C GLU A 65 -1.79 -9.99 16.04
N SER A 66 -2.73 -9.36 16.76
CA SER A 66 -3.62 -8.35 16.18
C SER A 66 -2.88 -7.09 15.70
N PHE A 67 -1.74 -6.76 16.30
CA PHE A 67 -0.90 -5.63 15.87
C PHE A 67 -0.19 -5.87 14.53
N PHE A 68 -0.08 -7.13 14.10
CA PHE A 68 0.57 -7.53 12.86
C PHE A 68 -0.43 -7.82 11.74
N VAL A 69 -1.71 -7.56 11.95
CA VAL A 69 -2.73 -7.62 10.89
C VAL A 69 -2.85 -6.23 10.26
N PRO A 70 -2.50 -6.05 8.98
CA PRO A 70 -2.56 -4.75 8.34
C PRO A 70 -4.01 -4.29 8.17
N GLN A 71 -4.29 -3.05 8.52
CA GLN A 71 -5.58 -2.40 8.24
C GLN A 71 -5.58 -1.85 6.81
N LEU A 72 -6.41 -2.45 5.95
CA LEU A 72 -6.49 -2.13 4.52
C LEU A 72 -7.49 -1.01 4.19
N GLN A 73 -8.30 -0.59 5.17
CA GLN A 73 -9.38 0.38 5.02
C GLN A 73 -8.93 1.82 4.69
N ASP A 74 -7.71 2.21 5.06
CA ASP A 74 -7.24 3.59 4.86
C ASP A 74 -6.64 3.84 3.47
N PHE A 75 -6.55 2.80 2.64
CA PHE A 75 -6.08 2.91 1.26
C PHE A 75 -7.27 3.18 0.34
N ASP A 76 -7.07 3.95 -0.73
CA ASP A 76 -8.12 4.23 -1.71
C ASP A 76 -8.56 2.96 -2.44
N PHE A 77 -7.64 2.03 -2.66
CA PHE A 77 -7.94 0.73 -3.25
C PHE A 77 -6.88 -0.31 -2.89
N VAL A 78 -7.27 -1.58 -3.00
CA VAL A 78 -6.41 -2.74 -2.78
C VAL A 78 -6.60 -3.73 -3.92
N ILE A 79 -5.49 -4.14 -4.51
CA ILE A 79 -5.43 -5.20 -5.51
C ILE A 79 -5.12 -6.50 -4.79
N HIS A 80 -6.04 -7.45 -4.87
CA HIS A 80 -5.85 -8.80 -4.36
C HIS A 80 -5.17 -9.66 -5.41
N ILE A 81 -4.05 -10.28 -5.04
CA ILE A 81 -3.32 -11.21 -5.88
C ILE A 81 -3.88 -12.61 -5.66
N ALA A 82 -4.10 -13.33 -6.76
CA ALA A 82 -4.61 -14.69 -6.70
C ALA A 82 -3.67 -15.59 -5.89
N SER A 83 -4.24 -16.43 -5.01
CA SER A 83 -3.48 -17.25 -4.05
C SER A 83 -2.40 -18.13 -4.69
N LYS A 84 -2.59 -18.53 -5.96
CA LYS A 84 -1.61 -19.28 -6.77
C LYS A 84 -0.28 -18.54 -7.00
N TYR A 85 -0.27 -17.22 -6.92
CA TYR A 85 0.92 -16.36 -7.13
C TYR A 85 1.37 -15.62 -5.86
N SER A 86 0.62 -15.75 -4.76
CA SER A 86 1.00 -15.18 -3.45
C SER A 86 1.68 -16.22 -2.57
N HIS A 87 2.51 -15.77 -1.63
CA HIS A 87 3.05 -16.62 -0.57
C HIS A 87 2.07 -16.89 0.57
N ALA A 88 0.89 -16.22 0.55
CA ALA A 88 -0.16 -16.24 1.56
C ALA A 88 -0.16 -17.55 2.32
N ARG A 89 0.47 -17.51 3.51
CA ARG A 89 0.89 -18.64 4.35
C ARG A 89 0.28 -19.94 3.84
N ARG A 90 0.97 -20.63 2.92
CA ARG A 90 0.77 -22.08 2.77
C ARG A 90 1.03 -22.59 4.17
N LYS A 91 -0.02 -22.80 4.97
CA LYS A 91 0.06 -23.39 6.31
C LYS A 91 1.08 -24.49 6.13
N LYS A 92 2.23 -24.39 6.81
CA LYS A 92 3.26 -25.43 6.77
C LYS A 92 2.47 -26.71 7.03
N ARG A 93 2.17 -27.46 5.98
CA ARG A 93 1.67 -28.81 6.17
C ARG A 93 2.86 -29.43 6.86
N HIS A 94 2.65 -29.83 8.10
CA HIS A 94 3.64 -30.49 8.93
C HIS A 94 4.03 -31.87 8.34
N ASP A 95 3.60 -32.16 7.11
CA ASP A 95 4.07 -33.25 6.29
C ASP A 95 5.48 -32.88 5.81
N GLU A 96 6.49 -33.34 6.56
CA GLU A 96 7.82 -33.55 5.98
C GLU A 96 7.66 -34.22 4.61
N PRO A 97 8.38 -33.76 3.57
CA PRO A 97 8.28 -34.36 2.25
C PRO A 97 8.72 -35.82 2.34
N LYS A 98 7.74 -36.73 2.36
CA LYS A 98 7.95 -38.18 2.54
C LYS A 98 8.75 -38.82 1.39
N PHE A 99 9.00 -38.06 0.32
CA PHE A 99 9.69 -38.53 -0.88
C PHE A 99 10.68 -37.48 -1.40
N LYS A 100 11.95 -37.89 -1.57
CA LYS A 100 13.05 -37.05 -2.10
C LYS A 100 12.81 -36.48 -3.51
N ASN A 101 11.95 -37.11 -4.30
CA ASN A 101 11.61 -36.62 -5.65
C ASN A 101 10.78 -35.33 -5.59
N ILE A 102 10.06 -35.09 -4.49
CA ILE A 102 9.24 -33.89 -4.30
C ILE A 102 10.13 -32.68 -3.99
N GLU A 103 11.24 -32.87 -3.28
CA GLU A 103 12.20 -31.78 -2.97
C GLU A 103 12.78 -31.18 -4.26
N ILE A 104 13.16 -32.02 -5.23
CA ILE A 104 13.74 -31.56 -6.50
C ILE A 104 12.71 -30.79 -7.35
N GLN A 105 11.45 -31.24 -7.39
CA GLN A 105 10.38 -30.55 -8.12
C GLN A 105 9.93 -29.25 -7.42
N GLN A 106 9.99 -29.20 -6.08
CA GLN A 106 9.67 -28.00 -5.31
C GLN A 106 10.68 -26.87 -5.54
N VAL A 107 11.98 -27.18 -5.60
CA VAL A 107 13.02 -26.17 -5.87
C VAL A 107 12.82 -25.49 -7.24
N ILE A 108 12.36 -26.23 -8.25
CA ILE A 108 12.10 -25.69 -9.59
C ILE A 108 10.79 -24.86 -9.63
N SER A 109 9.76 -25.27 -8.88
CA SER A 109 8.44 -24.61 -8.92
C SER A 109 8.29 -23.43 -7.95
N GLN A 110 9.06 -23.36 -6.86
CA GLN A 110 8.87 -22.34 -5.82
C GLN A 110 9.37 -20.95 -6.23
N ASN A 111 10.33 -20.85 -7.15
CA ASN A 111 10.96 -19.56 -7.47
C ASN A 111 10.14 -18.64 -8.39
N ASN A 112 9.18 -19.16 -9.16
CA ASN A 112 8.61 -18.38 -10.28
C ASN A 112 7.35 -17.59 -9.89
N SER A 113 6.53 -18.12 -8.97
CA SER A 113 5.19 -17.56 -8.73
C SER A 113 5.20 -16.21 -7.99
N THR A 114 6.05 -16.06 -6.96
CA THR A 114 6.17 -14.83 -6.18
C THR A 114 6.91 -13.73 -6.93
N GLN A 115 7.91 -14.11 -7.73
CA GLN A 115 8.63 -13.16 -8.56
C GLN A 115 7.67 -12.44 -9.51
N LEU A 116 6.65 -13.12 -10.03
CA LEU A 116 5.67 -12.50 -10.92
C LEU A 116 4.81 -11.43 -10.21
N ALA A 117 4.31 -11.71 -9.01
CA ALA A 117 3.53 -10.74 -8.23
C ALA A 117 4.36 -9.49 -7.89
N ARG A 118 5.64 -9.68 -7.55
CA ARG A 118 6.57 -8.60 -7.30
C ARG A 118 6.88 -7.78 -8.56
N LEU A 119 7.18 -8.45 -9.67
CA LEU A 119 7.45 -7.78 -10.95
C LEU A 119 6.24 -6.96 -11.42
N PHE A 120 5.02 -7.50 -11.24
CA PHE A 120 3.79 -6.76 -11.49
C PHE A 120 3.68 -5.50 -10.61
N ALA A 121 3.97 -5.59 -9.31
CA ALA A 121 3.94 -4.43 -8.43
C ALA A 121 4.99 -3.37 -8.85
N GLU A 122 6.18 -3.79 -9.25
CA GLU A 122 7.25 -2.92 -9.77
C GLU A 122 6.84 -2.26 -11.10
N ASP A 123 6.22 -3.01 -12.01
CA ASP A 123 5.70 -2.49 -13.29
C ASP A 123 4.62 -1.45 -13.07
N VAL A 124 3.63 -1.75 -12.22
CA VAL A 124 2.54 -0.82 -11.89
C VAL A 124 3.08 0.42 -11.17
N GLN A 125 4.08 0.26 -10.30
CA GLN A 125 4.79 1.40 -9.70
C GLN A 125 5.53 2.24 -10.75
N SER A 126 6.12 1.62 -11.78
CA SER A 126 6.80 2.36 -12.84
C SER A 126 5.84 3.18 -13.71
N ILE A 127 4.63 2.66 -13.97
CA ILE A 127 3.61 3.31 -14.81
C ILE A 127 2.89 4.42 -14.04
N TYR A 128 2.54 4.17 -12.78
CA TYR A 128 1.67 5.03 -11.98
C TYR A 128 2.36 5.69 -10.78
N GLY A 129 3.67 5.53 -10.60
CA GLY A 129 4.40 6.01 -9.42
C GLY A 129 4.35 7.51 -9.18
N ASP A 130 4.10 8.30 -10.23
CA ASP A 130 3.92 9.74 -10.09
C ASP A 130 2.56 10.09 -9.44
N ALA A 131 1.52 9.29 -9.71
CA ALA A 131 0.13 9.57 -9.31
C ALA A 131 -0.34 8.75 -8.11
N ILE A 132 0.22 7.56 -7.90
CA ILE A 132 -0.20 6.60 -6.89
C ILE A 132 1.00 6.21 -6.02
N LEU A 133 0.77 6.22 -4.72
CA LEU A 133 1.67 5.69 -3.72
C LEU A 133 1.34 4.23 -3.47
N TRP A 134 2.30 3.36 -3.70
CA TRP A 134 2.13 1.92 -3.67
C TRP A 134 2.69 1.31 -2.39
N PHE A 135 1.97 0.31 -1.87
CA PHE A 135 2.32 -0.42 -0.66
C PHE A 135 2.05 -1.90 -0.90
N TRP A 136 3.01 -2.75 -0.56
CA TRP A 136 2.86 -4.19 -0.61
C TRP A 136 3.80 -4.82 0.41
N ASP A 137 3.50 -6.05 0.80
CA ASP A 137 4.40 -6.85 1.64
C ASP A 137 5.28 -7.73 0.75
N ASN A 138 6.60 -7.66 0.95
CA ASN A 138 7.57 -8.45 0.21
C ASN A 138 7.53 -9.94 0.57
N GLU A 139 7.03 -10.28 1.77
CA GLU A 139 6.99 -11.66 2.23
C GLU A 139 5.71 -12.36 1.75
N ASP A 140 4.52 -11.82 2.04
CA ASP A 140 3.27 -12.50 1.68
C ASP A 140 2.83 -12.23 0.23
N MET A 141 3.14 -11.05 -0.35
CA MET A 141 2.75 -10.61 -1.71
C MET A 141 1.29 -10.94 -2.09
N SER A 142 0.39 -10.90 -1.09
CA SER A 142 -1.02 -11.23 -1.26
C SER A 142 -1.85 -10.05 -1.71
N ASN A 143 -1.46 -8.84 -1.31
CA ASN A 143 -2.20 -7.62 -1.55
C ASN A 143 -1.23 -6.50 -1.97
N VAL A 144 -1.65 -5.72 -2.97
CA VAL A 144 -0.96 -4.49 -3.39
C VAL A 144 -1.93 -3.33 -3.20
N ALA A 145 -1.65 -2.46 -2.23
CA ALA A 145 -2.49 -1.32 -1.89
C ALA A 145 -1.97 -0.03 -2.55
N GLY A 146 -2.91 0.84 -2.93
CA GLY A 146 -2.62 2.11 -3.58
C GLY A 146 -3.32 3.30 -2.91
N LEU A 147 -2.63 4.43 -2.84
CA LEU A 147 -3.18 5.71 -2.40
C LEU A 147 -2.93 6.76 -3.48
N TRP A 148 -3.99 7.44 -3.93
CA TRP A 148 -3.88 8.52 -4.89
C TRP A 148 -3.22 9.73 -4.25
N ASN A 149 -2.21 10.28 -4.91
CA ASN A 149 -1.61 11.53 -4.47
C ASN A 149 -2.55 12.70 -4.84
N PRO A 150 -3.18 13.38 -3.86
CA PRO A 150 -4.15 14.43 -4.14
C PRO A 150 -3.52 15.67 -4.77
N ALA A 151 -2.22 15.94 -4.52
CA ALA A 151 -1.53 17.07 -5.13
C ALA A 151 -1.37 16.91 -6.65
N VAL A 152 -1.34 15.65 -7.09
CA VAL A 152 -1.06 15.25 -8.46
C VAL A 152 -2.37 15.00 -9.21
N THR A 153 -3.31 14.31 -8.57
CA THR A 153 -4.59 13.90 -9.18
C THR A 153 -5.71 14.93 -9.10
N ALA A 154 -5.49 16.06 -8.42
CA ALA A 154 -6.45 17.15 -8.37
C ALA A 154 -6.77 17.73 -9.76
N GLN A 155 -7.97 18.29 -9.89
CA GLN A 155 -8.40 18.96 -11.11
C GLN A 155 -7.45 20.11 -11.47
N ARG A 156 -6.89 20.07 -12.68
CA ARG A 156 -5.95 21.08 -13.16
C ARG A 156 -6.14 21.33 -14.65
N THR A 157 -5.66 22.48 -15.12
CA THR A 157 -5.70 22.82 -16.55
C THR A 157 -4.82 21.87 -17.36
N PHE A 158 -5.30 21.45 -18.53
CA PHE A 158 -4.60 20.56 -19.43
C PHE A 158 -3.22 21.10 -19.81
N LYS A 159 -2.21 20.24 -19.71
CA LYS A 159 -0.84 20.49 -20.16
C LYS A 159 -0.32 19.27 -20.91
N VAL A 160 0.59 19.51 -21.86
CA VAL A 160 1.29 18.43 -22.58
C VAL A 160 2.10 17.60 -21.58
N LYS A 161 2.00 16.27 -21.66
CA LYS A 161 2.57 15.29 -20.72
C LYS A 161 2.05 15.46 -19.27
N PRO A 162 0.77 15.16 -19.00
CA PRO A 162 0.26 15.18 -17.64
C PRO A 162 0.85 14.07 -16.76
N GLY A 163 1.35 12.98 -17.35
CA GLY A 163 1.96 11.84 -16.64
C GLY A 163 1.00 10.69 -16.29
N TRP A 164 -0.29 10.84 -16.59
CA TRP A 164 -1.32 9.84 -16.27
C TRP A 164 -2.51 9.91 -17.24
N ASN A 165 -3.34 8.86 -17.24
CA ASN A 165 -4.61 8.82 -17.94
C ASN A 165 -5.59 9.86 -17.34
N SER A 166 -6.10 10.76 -18.16
CA SER A 166 -6.91 11.89 -17.71
C SER A 166 -8.20 12.05 -18.54
N VAL A 167 -9.26 12.49 -17.88
CA VAL A 167 -10.55 12.82 -18.49
C VAL A 167 -10.83 14.31 -18.40
N PRO A 168 -11.43 14.91 -19.45
CA PRO A 168 -11.83 16.31 -19.41
C PRO A 168 -13.02 16.47 -18.46
N VAL A 169 -12.95 17.48 -17.59
CA VAL A 169 -14.03 17.83 -16.66
C VAL A 169 -14.68 19.12 -17.14
N LYS A 170 -16.01 19.10 -17.30
CA LYS A 170 -16.76 20.33 -17.59
C LYS A 170 -16.72 21.24 -16.38
N ARG A 171 -16.27 22.49 -16.55
CA ARG A 171 -16.32 23.50 -15.50
C ARG A 171 -17.75 23.65 -15.00
N LYS A 172 -17.93 23.71 -13.68
CA LYS A 172 -19.21 24.11 -13.09
C LYS A 172 -19.52 25.54 -13.54
N VAL A 173 -20.74 25.76 -14.00
CA VAL A 173 -21.25 27.06 -14.45
C VAL A 173 -21.23 28.02 -13.26
N GLY A 174 -20.22 28.88 -13.16
CA GLY A 174 -20.10 29.86 -12.06
C GLY A 174 -18.67 30.33 -11.77
N GLU A 175 -17.65 29.51 -12.03
CA GLU A 175 -16.25 29.90 -11.82
C GLU A 175 -15.67 30.58 -13.07
N ARG A 176 -15.72 31.92 -13.08
CA ARG A 176 -15.00 32.75 -14.06
C ARG A 176 -13.50 32.69 -13.77
N ARG A 177 -12.81 31.66 -14.25
CA ARG A 177 -11.37 31.74 -14.54
C ARG A 177 -11.23 32.17 -16.00
N GLU A 178 -10.47 33.23 -16.24
CA GLU A 178 -10.28 33.86 -17.56
C GLU A 178 -9.58 32.95 -18.59
N ASP A 179 -9.01 31.82 -18.17
CA ASP A 179 -8.33 30.88 -19.07
C ASP A 179 -9.31 30.00 -19.84
N LYS A 180 -9.28 30.07 -21.18
CA LYS A 180 -10.03 29.20 -22.12
C LYS A 180 -9.55 27.73 -22.15
N GLY A 181 -8.81 27.28 -21.14
CA GLY A 181 -8.26 25.92 -21.07
C GLY A 181 -9.29 24.87 -20.65
N VAL A 182 -9.13 23.64 -21.15
CA VAL A 182 -9.87 22.45 -20.68
C VAL A 182 -9.24 21.98 -19.38
N ASP A 183 -10.04 21.80 -18.34
CA ASP A 183 -9.57 21.19 -17.09
C ASP A 183 -9.65 19.66 -17.18
N ILE A 184 -8.65 19.00 -16.64
CA ILE A 184 -8.51 17.55 -16.62
C ILE A 184 -8.44 17.02 -15.20
N MET A 185 -8.92 15.80 -15.01
CA MET A 185 -8.84 15.03 -13.77
C MET A 185 -8.37 13.61 -14.09
N VAL A 186 -7.79 12.91 -13.12
CA VAL A 186 -7.35 11.53 -13.31
C VAL A 186 -8.54 10.62 -13.64
N ASN A 187 -8.37 9.73 -14.62
CA ASN A 187 -9.38 8.72 -14.93
C ASN A 187 -9.16 7.48 -14.05
N LYS A 188 -9.71 7.50 -12.83
CA LYS A 188 -9.55 6.39 -11.87
C LYS A 188 -10.09 5.07 -12.42
N GLU A 189 -11.26 5.11 -13.08
CA GLU A 189 -11.90 3.91 -13.63
C GLU A 189 -11.07 3.27 -14.74
N ALA A 190 -10.51 4.07 -15.65
CA ALA A 190 -9.61 3.54 -16.68
C ALA A 190 -8.33 2.95 -16.05
N ALA A 191 -7.76 3.63 -15.04
CA ALA A 191 -6.58 3.12 -14.36
C ALA A 191 -6.84 1.75 -13.71
N TYR A 192 -7.97 1.56 -13.03
CA TYR A 192 -8.33 0.26 -12.45
C TYR A 192 -8.52 -0.83 -13.51
N ASN A 193 -9.17 -0.51 -14.63
CA ASN A 193 -9.33 -1.45 -15.74
C ASN A 193 -8.00 -1.81 -16.41
N GLU A 194 -7.08 -0.85 -16.53
CA GLU A 194 -5.74 -1.07 -17.06
C GLU A 194 -4.92 -1.98 -16.14
N MET A 195 -4.95 -1.73 -14.81
CA MET A 195 -4.29 -2.59 -13.82
C MET A 195 -4.85 -4.02 -13.85
N LYS A 196 -6.18 -4.16 -13.93
CA LYS A 196 -6.84 -5.47 -14.06
C LYS A 196 -6.45 -6.17 -15.36
N ARG A 197 -6.33 -5.43 -16.46
CA ARG A 197 -5.90 -6.00 -17.76
C ARG A 197 -4.43 -6.41 -17.76
N LEU A 198 -3.57 -5.63 -17.10
CA LEU A 198 -2.15 -5.94 -17.00
C LEU A 198 -1.91 -7.18 -16.13
N GLY A 199 -2.66 -7.31 -15.05
CA GLY A 199 -2.58 -8.45 -14.14
C GLY A 199 -3.30 -9.70 -14.64
N GLU A 200 -4.39 -9.58 -15.40
CA GLU A 200 -5.23 -10.67 -15.91
C GLU A 200 -5.45 -11.80 -14.86
N GLU A 201 -4.79 -12.95 -15.04
CA GLU A 201 -4.92 -14.11 -14.16
C GLU A 201 -4.28 -13.92 -12.78
N LEU A 202 -3.38 -12.94 -12.64
CA LEU A 202 -2.66 -12.59 -11.41
C LEU A 202 -3.55 -11.86 -10.41
N VAL A 203 -4.45 -11.00 -10.91
CA VAL A 203 -5.32 -10.16 -10.07
C VAL A 203 -6.64 -10.88 -9.88
N SER A 204 -6.98 -11.23 -8.63
CA SER A 204 -8.26 -11.82 -8.32
C SER A 204 -9.36 -10.77 -8.23
N GLU A 205 -9.10 -9.68 -7.52
CA GLU A 205 -10.09 -8.64 -7.23
C GLU A 205 -9.41 -7.29 -6.98
N ILE A 206 -10.14 -6.21 -7.19
CA ILE A 206 -9.71 -4.85 -6.83
C ILE A 206 -10.80 -4.25 -5.96
N ASP A 207 -10.51 -4.14 -4.67
CA ASP A 207 -11.39 -3.50 -3.68
C ASP A 207 -11.16 -2.00 -3.70
N ILE A 208 -12.22 -1.22 -3.85
CA ILE A 208 -12.18 0.24 -3.90
C ILE A 208 -12.84 0.77 -2.64
N ASN A 209 -12.06 1.41 -1.77
CA ASN A 209 -12.59 2.08 -0.60
C ASN A 209 -12.95 3.52 -0.98
N ARG A 210 -14.20 3.92 -0.68
CA ARG A 210 -14.74 5.25 -1.01
C ARG A 210 -14.70 6.19 0.17
#